data_AF-A0A950WUC0-F1
#
_entry.id   AF-A0A950WUC0-F1
#
_cell.length_a   1.000
_cell.length_b   1.000
_cell.length_c   1.000
_cell.angle_alpha   90.00
_cell.angle_beta   90.00
_cell.angle_gamma   90.00
#
_symmetry.space_group_name_H-M   'P 1'
#
loop_
_entity.id
_entity.type
_entity.pdbx_description
1 polymer ?
#
loop_
_entity_poly.entity_id
_entity_poly.type
_entity_poly.pdbx_seq_one_letter_code
_entity_poly.pdbx_strand_id
1 'polypeptide(L)'
;MAAPTHAPLPTLRTEVERTARLQLMRRRATALLVFVTAVFAVATATGAHGWVAYVQATAEASMVGALADWFAVVALFRHPMGLPIPHTAIIPERKDQFGETLGDFVQTSFLTPETITERVRTAGVGTRVGTWLSQRANAERLARHAVDAAVAVADLLKEDDVHAALEQFVRDRIASVPLAPLAGRGLRMATESGRHTELVNTAIAGLDTYLDEHRFELQARFGEQSPWWLPGAVEDRIFDRLVDGARAVL
;
A
#
# COMPACT_ATOMS: atom_id res chain seq x y z
N MET A 1 30.73 21.48 -16.70
CA MET A 1 30.22 20.26 -16.03
C MET A 1 30.72 19.07 -16.84
N ALA A 2 31.76 18.39 -16.38
CA ALA A 2 32.37 17.28 -17.12
C ALA A 2 31.41 16.09 -17.12
N ALA A 3 31.13 15.52 -18.30
CA ALA A 3 30.36 14.28 -18.42
C ALA A 3 31.04 13.19 -17.59
N PRO A 4 30.30 12.31 -16.89
CA PRO A 4 30.90 11.21 -16.14
C PRO A 4 31.70 10.34 -17.12
N THR A 5 33.01 10.26 -16.90
CA THR A 5 33.92 9.38 -17.64
C THR A 5 33.57 7.94 -17.28
N HIS A 6 32.66 7.33 -18.03
CA HIS A 6 32.39 5.90 -17.90
C HIS A 6 33.68 5.15 -18.23
N ALA A 7 34.15 4.31 -17.29
CA ALA A 7 35.24 3.40 -17.58
C ALA A 7 34.86 2.60 -18.84
N PRO A 8 35.73 2.56 -19.87
CA PRO A 8 35.42 1.85 -21.10
C PRO A 8 35.10 0.39 -20.75
N LEU A 9 34.00 -0.12 -21.32
CA LEU A 9 33.61 -1.51 -21.12
C LEU A 9 34.80 -2.43 -21.47
N PRO A 10 35.08 -3.46 -20.66
CA PRO A 10 36.20 -4.35 -20.90
C PRO A 10 36.11 -4.90 -22.32
N THR A 11 37.15 -4.70 -23.10
CA THR A 11 37.20 -5.19 -24.48
C THR A 11 37.33 -6.72 -24.45
N LEU A 12 36.77 -7.41 -25.44
CA LEU A 12 36.87 -8.88 -25.54
C LEU A 12 38.32 -9.39 -25.42
N ARG A 13 39.29 -8.62 -25.91
CA ARG A 13 40.72 -8.91 -25.79
C ARG A 13 41.19 -8.94 -24.34
N THR A 14 40.73 -8.00 -23.51
CA THR A 14 41.04 -7.96 -22.06
C THR A 14 40.39 -9.10 -21.29
N GLU A 15 39.22 -9.58 -21.71
CA GLU A 15 38.58 -10.75 -21.08
C GLU A 15 39.30 -12.05 -21.39
N VAL A 16 39.75 -12.23 -22.64
CA VAL A 16 40.56 -13.38 -23.05
C VAL A 16 41.89 -13.42 -22.28
N GLU A 17 42.56 -12.28 -22.12
CA GLU A 17 43.79 -12.20 -21.32
C GLU A 17 43.55 -12.51 -19.84
N ARG A 18 42.44 -12.00 -19.27
CA ARG A 18 42.05 -12.25 -17.88
C ARG A 18 41.75 -13.73 -17.64
N THR A 19 40.98 -14.36 -18.52
CA THR A 19 40.64 -15.79 -18.42
C THR A 19 41.88 -16.66 -18.56
N ALA A 20 42.78 -16.37 -19.51
CA ALA A 20 44.05 -17.07 -19.65
C ALA A 20 44.92 -16.96 -18.38
N ARG A 21 44.98 -15.77 -17.76
CA ARG A 21 45.70 -15.56 -16.49
C ARG A 21 45.08 -16.36 -15.33
N LEU A 22 43.75 -16.39 -15.23
CA LEU A 22 43.04 -17.19 -14.21
C LEU A 22 43.27 -18.69 -14.40
N GLN A 23 43.26 -19.17 -15.63
CA GLN A 23 43.57 -20.58 -15.94
C GLN A 23 45.01 -20.94 -15.55
N LEU A 24 45.98 -20.07 -15.85
CA LEU A 24 47.37 -20.28 -15.44
C LEU A 24 47.52 -20.30 -13.91
N MET A 25 46.90 -19.35 -13.21
CA MET A 25 46.89 -19.31 -11.74
C MET A 25 46.27 -20.58 -11.14
N ARG A 26 45.13 -21.02 -11.68
CA ARG A 26 44.47 -22.26 -11.26
C ARG A 26 45.37 -23.47 -11.49
N ARG A 27 45.99 -23.60 -12.67
CA ARG A 27 46.93 -24.69 -12.97
C ARG A 27 48.13 -24.69 -12.01
N ARG A 28 48.69 -23.53 -11.69
CA ARG A 28 49.79 -23.40 -10.73
C ARG A 28 49.36 -23.80 -9.32
N ALA A 29 48.21 -23.33 -8.87
CA ALA A 29 47.65 -23.69 -7.56
C ALA A 29 47.40 -25.21 -7.46
N THR A 30 46.79 -25.82 -8.49
CA THR A 30 46.57 -27.27 -8.53
C THR A 30 47.88 -28.05 -8.61
N ALA A 31 48.86 -27.59 -9.39
CA ALA A 31 50.18 -28.22 -9.47
C ALA A 31 50.92 -28.17 -8.12
N LEU A 32 50.85 -27.04 -7.41
CA LEU A 32 51.43 -26.90 -6.08
C LEU A 32 50.74 -27.82 -5.07
N LEU A 33 49.41 -27.91 -5.10
CA LEU A 33 48.66 -28.83 -4.25
C LEU A 33 49.09 -30.29 -4.50
N VAL A 34 49.12 -30.72 -5.76
CA VAL A 34 49.56 -32.07 -6.14
C VAL A 34 51.01 -32.32 -5.69
N PHE A 35 51.89 -31.34 -5.85
CA PHE A 35 53.27 -31.42 -5.39
C PHE A 35 53.36 -31.64 -3.87
N VAL A 36 52.67 -30.82 -3.08
CA VAL A 36 52.64 -30.96 -1.60
C VAL A 36 52.05 -32.31 -1.18
N THR A 37 50.98 -32.77 -1.83
CA THR A 37 50.40 -34.09 -1.58
C THR A 37 51.38 -35.22 -1.91
N ALA A 38 52.14 -35.10 -3.00
CA ALA A 38 53.18 -36.07 -3.35
C ALA A 38 54.33 -36.08 -2.33
N VAL A 39 54.79 -34.90 -1.87
CA VAL A 39 55.80 -34.78 -0.81
C VAL A 39 55.31 -35.44 0.48
N PHE A 40 54.06 -35.19 0.87
CA PHE A 40 53.44 -35.85 2.03
C PHE A 40 53.43 -37.38 1.86
N ALA A 41 52.92 -37.89 0.73
CA ALA A 41 52.84 -39.32 0.47
C ALA A 41 54.21 -40.02 0.49
N VAL A 42 55.24 -39.41 -0.09
CA VAL A 42 56.61 -39.95 -0.08
C VAL A 42 57.17 -39.94 1.33
N ALA A 43 57.04 -38.83 2.08
CA ALA A 43 57.52 -38.74 3.45
C ALA A 43 56.86 -39.78 4.37
N THR A 44 55.56 -40.01 4.20
CA THR A 44 54.82 -41.07 4.90
C THR A 44 55.30 -42.46 4.51
N ALA A 45 55.57 -42.72 3.23
CA ALA A 45 56.03 -44.03 2.75
C ALA A 45 57.47 -44.38 3.19
N THR A 46 58.37 -43.40 3.29
CA THR A 46 59.76 -43.62 3.74
C THR A 46 59.92 -43.68 5.27
N GLY A 47 58.86 -43.34 6.01
CA GLY A 47 58.86 -43.28 7.47
C GLY A 47 59.43 -41.96 8.01
N ALA A 48 58.65 -41.28 8.86
CA ALA A 48 59.03 -39.98 9.44
C ALA A 48 60.04 -40.14 10.58
N HIS A 49 61.34 -40.12 10.24
CA HIS A 49 62.42 -40.10 11.22
C HIS A 49 63.25 -38.81 11.09
N GLY A 50 63.58 -38.19 12.22
CA GLY A 50 64.40 -36.97 12.26
C GLY A 50 63.77 -35.80 11.50
N TRP A 51 64.55 -35.14 10.64
CA TRP A 51 64.13 -33.95 9.91
C TRP A 51 62.94 -34.19 8.94
N VAL A 52 62.76 -35.44 8.47
CA VAL A 52 61.67 -35.83 7.55
C VAL A 52 60.30 -35.67 8.22
N ALA A 53 60.21 -35.81 9.55
CA ALA A 53 58.98 -35.61 10.30
C ALA A 53 58.48 -34.15 10.23
N TYR A 54 59.38 -33.17 10.25
CA TYR A 54 59.00 -31.76 10.10
C TYR A 54 58.50 -31.44 8.68
N VAL A 55 59.09 -32.07 7.67
CA VAL A 55 58.65 -31.94 6.28
C VAL A 55 57.26 -32.56 6.10
N GLN A 56 57.03 -33.75 6.67
CA GLN A 56 55.72 -34.39 6.64
C GLN A 56 54.65 -33.49 7.30
N ALA A 57 54.91 -32.99 8.51
CA ALA A 57 53.95 -32.15 9.23
C ALA A 57 53.64 -30.85 8.46
N THR A 58 54.65 -30.24 7.84
CA THR A 58 54.48 -29.03 7.01
C THR A 58 53.66 -29.33 5.75
N ALA A 59 53.93 -30.46 5.09
CA ALA A 59 53.19 -30.89 3.91
C ALA A 59 51.74 -31.24 4.24
N GLU A 60 51.50 -31.90 5.38
CA GLU A 60 50.16 -32.21 5.89
C GLU A 60 49.36 -30.94 6.15
N ALA A 61 49.91 -30.01 6.94
CA ALA A 61 49.28 -28.73 7.22
C ALA A 61 49.00 -27.92 5.95
N SER A 62 49.95 -27.88 5.01
CA SER A 62 49.79 -27.17 3.74
C SER A 62 48.69 -27.78 2.87
N MET A 63 48.60 -29.12 2.80
CA MET A 63 47.57 -29.82 2.04
C MET A 63 46.17 -29.60 2.65
N VAL A 64 46.04 -29.78 3.97
CA VAL A 64 44.76 -29.57 4.67
C VAL A 64 44.31 -28.11 4.58
N GLY A 65 45.23 -27.16 4.74
CA GLY A 65 44.93 -25.73 4.59
C GLY A 65 44.42 -25.36 3.20
N ALA A 66 45.05 -25.90 2.15
CA ALA A 66 44.61 -25.68 0.78
C ALA A 66 43.21 -26.29 0.48
N LEU A 67 42.91 -27.47 1.05
CA LEU A 67 41.58 -28.08 0.95
C LEU A 67 40.51 -27.29 1.70
N ALA A 68 40.85 -26.74 2.86
CA ALA A 68 39.95 -25.91 3.66
C ALA A 68 39.60 -24.59 2.95
N ASP A 69 40.58 -23.92 2.36
CA ASP A 69 40.36 -22.69 1.57
C ASP A 69 39.44 -22.96 0.37
N TRP A 70 39.70 -24.06 -0.36
CA TRP A 70 38.82 -24.50 -1.44
C TRP A 70 37.38 -24.73 -0.95
N PHE A 71 37.22 -25.44 0.18
CA PHE A 71 35.91 -25.69 0.77
C PHE A 71 35.20 -24.39 1.17
N ALA A 72 35.90 -23.43 1.77
CA ALA A 72 35.31 -22.17 2.22
C ALA A 72 34.74 -21.35 1.04
N VAL A 73 35.52 -21.19 -0.04
CA VAL A 73 35.05 -20.47 -1.23
C VAL A 73 33.92 -21.22 -1.91
N VAL A 74 34.01 -22.55 -2.02
CA VAL A 74 32.95 -23.37 -2.61
C VAL A 74 31.68 -23.24 -1.79
N ALA A 75 31.74 -23.42 -0.46
CA ALA A 75 30.60 -23.31 0.45
C ALA A 75 29.99 -21.91 0.50
N LEU A 76 30.72 -20.86 0.14
CA LEU A 76 30.14 -19.52 0.00
C LEU A 76 29.19 -19.44 -1.21
N PHE A 77 29.54 -20.09 -2.33
CA PHE A 77 28.84 -19.92 -3.62
C PHE A 77 28.01 -21.12 -4.09
N ARG A 78 28.28 -22.33 -3.60
CA ARG A 78 27.68 -23.59 -4.07
C ARG A 78 27.83 -24.73 -3.06
N HIS A 79 27.14 -25.83 -3.30
CA HIS A 79 27.30 -27.05 -2.52
C HIS A 79 28.59 -27.80 -2.93
N PRO A 80 29.50 -28.12 -1.98
CA PRO A 80 30.71 -28.89 -2.27
C PRO A 80 30.35 -30.29 -2.76
N MET A 81 30.98 -30.72 -3.85
CA MET A 81 30.69 -32.00 -4.53
C MET A 81 29.21 -32.23 -4.94
N GLY A 82 28.38 -31.18 -4.93
CA GLY A 82 26.94 -31.29 -5.22
C GLY A 82 26.10 -31.87 -4.09
N LEU A 83 26.66 -32.07 -2.89
CA LEU A 83 25.94 -32.61 -1.74
C LEU A 83 25.31 -31.45 -0.93
N PRO A 84 24.00 -31.49 -0.64
CA PRO A 84 23.31 -30.44 0.12
C PRO A 84 23.67 -30.52 1.61
N ILE A 85 24.88 -30.09 1.94
CA ILE A 85 25.36 -29.98 3.31
C ILE A 85 24.73 -28.72 3.93
N PRO A 86 24.14 -28.80 5.13
CA PRO A 86 23.55 -27.64 5.79
C PRO A 86 24.61 -26.54 6.01
N HIS A 87 24.22 -25.27 5.85
CA HIS A 87 25.09 -24.09 5.98
C HIS A 87 26.19 -23.96 4.89
N THR A 88 25.91 -24.45 3.68
CA THR A 88 26.74 -24.22 2.47
C THR A 88 25.91 -23.54 1.40
N ALA A 89 26.52 -23.04 0.31
CA ALA A 89 25.88 -22.11 -0.61
C ALA A 89 25.29 -20.86 0.08
N ILE A 90 26.04 -20.28 1.02
CA ILE A 90 25.59 -19.16 1.88
C ILE A 90 25.03 -17.98 1.07
N ILE A 91 25.72 -17.59 -0.02
CA ILE A 91 25.28 -16.45 -0.85
C ILE A 91 23.96 -16.77 -1.58
N PRO A 92 23.84 -17.88 -2.33
CA PRO A 92 22.56 -18.26 -2.94
C PRO A 92 21.40 -18.37 -1.94
N GLU A 93 21.63 -18.96 -0.76
CA GLU A 93 20.59 -19.17 0.26
C GLU A 93 20.11 -17.85 0.90
N ARG A 94 20.99 -16.86 1.05
CA ARG A 94 20.68 -15.57 1.70
C ARG A 94 20.60 -14.39 0.72
N LYS A 95 20.48 -14.65 -0.58
CA LYS A 95 20.50 -13.61 -1.63
C LYS A 95 19.45 -12.52 -1.39
N ASP A 96 18.26 -12.89 -0.90
CA ASP A 96 17.15 -11.97 -0.71
C ASP A 96 17.43 -11.01 0.46
N GLN A 97 17.94 -11.55 1.58
CA GLN A 97 18.41 -10.76 2.73
C GLN A 97 19.54 -9.77 2.34
N PHE A 98 20.49 -10.22 1.52
CA PHE A 98 21.54 -9.33 1.00
C PHE A 98 20.98 -8.26 0.07
N GLY A 99 19.97 -8.60 -0.74
CA GLY A 99 19.27 -7.68 -1.62
C GLY A 99 18.57 -6.55 -0.84
N GLU A 100 17.85 -6.89 0.22
CA GLU A 100 17.21 -5.92 1.12
C GLU A 100 18.24 -4.98 1.76
N THR A 101 19.30 -5.55 2.34
CA THR A 101 20.37 -4.77 3.00
C THR A 101 21.08 -3.84 2.00
N LEU A 102 21.35 -4.33 0.79
CA LEU A 102 21.97 -3.53 -0.26
C LEU A 102 21.02 -2.43 -0.75
N GLY A 103 19.72 -2.71 -0.85
CA GLY A 103 18.68 -1.74 -1.17
C GLY A 103 18.65 -0.60 -0.16
N ASP A 104 18.58 -0.92 1.13
CA ASP A 104 18.61 0.05 2.23
C ASP A 104 19.89 0.90 2.21
N PHE A 105 21.04 0.28 1.97
CA PHE A 105 22.30 0.98 1.84
C PHE A 105 22.30 1.95 0.66
N VAL A 106 21.79 1.53 -0.50
CA VAL A 106 21.67 2.39 -1.69
C VAL A 106 20.72 3.54 -1.43
N GLN A 107 19.59 3.27 -0.78
CA GLN A 107 18.62 4.29 -0.42
C GLN A 107 19.22 5.34 0.51
N THR A 108 19.91 4.89 1.56
CA THR A 108 20.45 5.77 2.60
C THR A 108 21.70 6.51 2.15
N SER A 109 22.54 5.90 1.31
CA SER A 109 23.83 6.47 0.92
C SER A 109 23.79 7.25 -0.39
N PHE A 110 22.91 6.89 -1.32
CA PHE A 110 22.89 7.46 -2.68
C PHE A 110 21.55 8.09 -3.08
N LEU A 111 20.44 7.70 -2.46
CA LEU A 111 19.10 8.26 -2.75
C LEU A 111 18.64 9.23 -1.66
N THR A 112 19.56 10.02 -1.11
CA THR A 112 19.18 11.05 -0.14
C THR A 112 18.33 12.14 -0.83
N PRO A 113 17.38 12.76 -0.11
CA PRO A 113 16.53 13.83 -0.65
C PRO A 113 17.34 14.94 -1.33
N GLU A 114 18.51 15.28 -0.77
CA GLU A 114 19.42 16.29 -1.31
C GLU A 114 20.01 15.86 -2.64
N THR A 115 20.47 14.61 -2.73
CA THR A 115 21.07 14.05 -3.96
C THR A 115 20.03 13.94 -5.07
N ILE A 116 18.80 13.52 -4.74
CA ILE A 116 17.68 13.44 -5.68
C ILE A 116 17.31 14.84 -6.16
N THR A 117 17.15 15.79 -5.25
CA THR A 117 16.77 17.17 -5.59
C THR A 117 17.80 17.81 -6.50
N GLU A 118 19.08 17.66 -6.18
CA GLU A 118 20.17 18.17 -7.03
C GLU A 118 20.13 17.51 -8.40
N ARG A 119 20.01 16.17 -8.49
CA ARG A 119 19.91 15.46 -9.77
C ARG A 119 18.71 15.91 -10.61
N VAL A 120 17.53 16.08 -10.01
CA VAL A 120 16.31 16.54 -10.70
C VAL A 120 16.51 17.97 -11.20
N ARG A 121 17.14 18.83 -10.40
CA ARG A 121 17.46 20.21 -10.77
C ARG A 121 18.48 20.26 -11.91
N THR A 122 19.58 19.53 -11.82
CA THR A 122 20.61 19.46 -12.86
C THR A 122 20.05 18.88 -14.16
N ALA A 123 19.14 17.90 -14.06
CA ALA A 123 18.47 17.33 -15.21
C ALA A 123 17.50 18.32 -15.89
N GLY A 124 17.15 19.43 -15.25
CA GLY A 124 16.30 20.48 -15.82
C GLY A 124 14.86 20.03 -16.08
N VAL A 125 14.36 19.03 -15.34
CA VAL A 125 13.03 18.44 -15.56
C VAL A 125 11.94 19.49 -15.42
N GLY A 126 12.00 20.32 -14.37
CA GLY A 126 11.04 21.41 -14.16
C GLY A 126 11.04 22.43 -15.30
N THR A 127 12.22 22.81 -15.80
CA THR A 127 12.34 23.71 -16.96
C THR A 127 11.74 23.09 -18.22
N ARG A 128 12.02 21.80 -18.49
CA ARG A 128 11.45 21.10 -19.64
C ARG A 128 9.92 21.01 -19.57
N VAL A 129 9.37 20.66 -18.40
CA VAL A 129 7.93 20.62 -18.19
C VAL A 129 7.32 22.01 -18.34
N GLY A 130 7.96 23.04 -17.79
CA GLY A 130 7.52 24.43 -17.95
C GLY A 130 7.53 24.90 -19.40
N THR A 131 8.59 24.60 -20.16
CA THR A 131 8.66 24.91 -21.60
C THR A 131 7.65 24.10 -22.42
N TRP A 132 7.35 22.87 -22.02
CA TRP A 132 6.32 22.07 -22.66
C TRP A 132 4.92 22.65 -22.40
N LEU A 133 4.65 23.06 -21.15
CA LEU A 133 3.38 23.68 -20.73
C LEU A 133 3.19 25.11 -21.23
N SER A 134 4.26 25.85 -21.55
CA SER A 134 4.12 27.19 -22.12
C SER A 134 3.51 27.18 -23.52
N GLN A 135 3.50 26.02 -24.20
CA GLN A 135 2.76 25.82 -25.43
C GLN A 135 1.27 25.57 -25.11
N ARG A 136 0.42 26.50 -25.56
CA ARG A 136 -1.03 26.47 -25.30
C ARG A 136 -1.69 25.12 -25.63
N ALA A 137 -1.31 24.49 -26.75
CA ALA A 137 -1.85 23.19 -27.15
C ALA A 137 -1.56 22.06 -26.13
N ASN A 138 -0.39 22.08 -25.50
CA ASN A 138 0.02 21.08 -24.51
C ASN A 138 -0.66 21.32 -23.16
N ALA A 139 -0.76 22.58 -22.74
CA ALA A 139 -1.50 22.96 -21.53
C ALA A 139 -2.99 22.59 -21.65
N GLU A 140 -3.62 22.87 -22.79
CA GLU A 140 -5.01 22.48 -23.04
C GLU A 140 -5.17 20.96 -23.07
N ARG A 141 -4.19 20.22 -23.59
CA ARG A 141 -4.18 18.75 -23.56
C ARG A 141 -4.12 18.24 -22.12
N LEU A 142 -3.21 18.76 -21.29
CA LEU A 142 -3.11 18.37 -19.88
C LEU A 142 -4.39 18.73 -19.11
N ALA A 143 -4.93 19.92 -19.34
CA ALA A 143 -6.15 20.38 -18.69
C ALA A 143 -7.35 19.48 -19.01
N ARG A 144 -7.52 19.05 -20.27
CA ARG A 144 -8.55 18.07 -20.64
C ARG A 144 -8.39 16.76 -19.88
N HIS A 145 -7.19 16.19 -19.86
CA HIS A 145 -6.95 14.94 -19.12
C HIS A 145 -7.18 15.10 -17.61
N ALA A 146 -6.86 16.27 -17.05
CA ALA A 146 -7.13 16.56 -15.65
C ALA A 146 -8.64 16.65 -15.36
N VAL A 147 -9.41 17.28 -16.26
CA VAL A 147 -10.88 17.31 -16.18
C VAL A 147 -11.47 15.92 -16.33
N ASP A 148 -11.02 15.14 -17.31
CA ASP A 148 -11.50 13.76 -17.53
C ASP A 148 -11.21 12.87 -16.32
N ALA A 149 -10.02 12.99 -15.73
CA ALA A 149 -9.66 12.27 -14.50
C ALA A 149 -10.51 12.74 -13.30
N ALA A 150 -10.76 14.04 -13.17
CA ALA A 150 -11.60 14.58 -12.12
C ALA A 150 -13.06 14.11 -12.25
N VAL A 151 -13.58 14.03 -13.47
CA VAL A 151 -14.90 13.47 -13.77
C VAL A 151 -14.93 11.98 -13.46
N ALA A 152 -13.93 11.20 -13.90
CA ALA A 152 -13.86 9.77 -13.61
C ALA A 152 -13.82 9.50 -12.09
N VAL A 153 -13.02 10.25 -11.34
CA VAL A 153 -12.98 10.14 -9.86
C VAL A 153 -14.32 10.56 -9.24
N ALA A 154 -14.96 11.61 -9.77
CA ALA A 154 -16.27 12.04 -9.28
C ALA A 154 -17.37 11.00 -9.58
N ASP A 155 -17.29 10.31 -10.72
CA ASP A 155 -18.24 9.25 -11.10
C ASP A 155 -18.03 8.00 -10.24
N LEU A 156 -16.78 7.62 -9.95
CA LEU A 156 -16.45 6.58 -8.97
C LEU A 156 -16.99 6.88 -7.56
N LEU A 157 -17.13 8.16 -7.21
CA LEU A 157 -17.70 8.61 -5.94
C LEU A 157 -19.21 8.88 -6.02
N LYS A 158 -19.86 8.77 -7.18
CA LYS A 158 -21.29 9.07 -7.34
C LYS A 158 -22.17 7.85 -7.40
N GLU A 159 -21.63 6.69 -7.78
CA GLU A 159 -22.43 5.46 -7.90
C GLU A 159 -22.42 4.69 -6.57
N ASP A 160 -23.63 4.50 -6.02
CA ASP A 160 -24.10 3.61 -4.94
C ASP A 160 -23.35 3.54 -3.59
N ASP A 161 -22.01 3.61 -3.58
CA ASP A 161 -21.18 3.50 -2.38
C ASP A 161 -21.22 4.74 -1.49
N VAL A 162 -21.40 5.94 -2.06
CA VAL A 162 -21.45 7.17 -1.25
C VAL A 162 -22.78 7.36 -0.54
N HIS A 163 -23.90 6.91 -1.11
CA HIS A 163 -25.17 6.90 -0.39
C HIS A 163 -25.15 5.90 0.77
N ALA A 164 -24.65 4.68 0.54
CA ALA A 164 -24.49 3.68 1.60
C ALA A 164 -23.50 4.16 2.68
N ALA A 165 -22.36 4.73 2.29
CA ALA A 165 -21.36 5.24 3.23
C ALA A 165 -21.87 6.46 4.02
N LEU A 166 -22.61 7.37 3.38
CA LEU A 166 -23.20 8.53 4.06
C LEU A 166 -24.32 8.10 5.01
N GLU A 167 -25.19 7.18 4.59
CA GLU A 167 -26.24 6.63 5.45
C GLU A 167 -25.63 5.92 6.67
N GLN A 168 -24.59 5.10 6.46
CA GLN A 168 -23.89 4.41 7.52
C GLN A 168 -23.18 5.39 8.47
N PHE A 169 -22.50 6.40 7.93
CA PHE A 169 -21.84 7.44 8.73
C PHE A 169 -22.85 8.22 9.58
N VAL A 170 -23.98 8.60 9.01
CA VAL A 170 -25.07 9.30 9.71
C VAL A 170 -25.68 8.39 10.78
N ARG A 171 -25.96 7.13 10.45
CA ARG A 171 -26.53 6.13 11.37
C ARG A 171 -25.61 5.86 12.55
N ASP A 172 -24.33 5.63 12.30
CA ASP A 172 -23.31 5.40 13.33
C ASP A 172 -23.14 6.63 14.21
N ARG A 173 -23.19 7.83 13.62
CA ARG A 173 -23.09 9.07 14.39
C ARG A 173 -24.31 9.30 15.26
N ILE A 174 -25.51 9.07 14.74
CA ILE A 174 -26.78 9.15 15.48
C ILE A 174 -26.81 8.11 16.62
N ALA A 175 -26.35 6.88 16.37
CA ALA A 175 -26.30 5.83 17.38
C ALA A 175 -25.25 6.11 18.47
N SER A 176 -24.12 6.75 18.11
CA SER A 176 -23.05 7.12 19.05
C SER A 176 -23.39 8.30 19.95
N VAL A 177 -24.36 9.13 19.54
CA VAL A 177 -24.87 10.23 20.37
C VAL A 177 -26.03 9.68 21.19
N PRO A 178 -25.95 9.65 22.53
CA PRO A 178 -27.10 9.31 23.34
C PRO A 178 -28.11 10.47 23.24
N LEU A 179 -28.96 10.41 22.22
CA LEU A 179 -30.00 11.39 21.94
C LEU A 179 -31.05 11.40 23.07
N ALA A 180 -31.25 10.26 23.75
CA ALA A 180 -32.18 10.13 24.86
C ALA A 180 -31.94 11.15 26.01
N PRO A 181 -30.72 11.31 26.56
CA PRO A 181 -30.45 12.34 27.57
C PRO A 181 -30.42 13.78 27.04
N LEU A 182 -30.24 14.02 25.73
CA LEU A 182 -30.37 15.36 25.14
C LEU A 182 -31.85 15.73 24.94
N ALA A 183 -32.63 14.83 24.37
CA ALA A 183 -34.07 14.95 24.21
C ALA A 183 -34.76 15.06 25.59
N GLY A 184 -34.33 14.26 26.57
CA GLY A 184 -34.83 14.32 27.94
C GLY A 184 -34.52 15.65 28.65
N ARG A 185 -33.37 16.26 28.37
CA ARG A 185 -33.05 17.62 28.86
C ARG A 185 -33.88 18.69 28.18
N GLY A 186 -34.08 18.60 26.86
CA GLY A 186 -34.93 19.52 26.10
C GLY A 186 -36.40 19.44 26.53
N LEU A 187 -36.93 18.23 26.68
CA LEU A 187 -38.29 17.98 27.18
C LEU A 187 -38.44 18.52 28.60
N ARG A 188 -37.52 18.23 29.52
CA ARG A 188 -37.59 18.73 30.90
C ARG A 188 -37.56 20.26 30.96
N MET A 189 -36.74 20.89 30.14
CA MET A 189 -36.67 22.35 30.02
C MET A 189 -37.95 22.97 29.44
N ALA A 190 -38.60 22.27 28.50
CA ALA A 190 -39.91 22.67 27.95
C ALA A 190 -41.06 22.44 28.95
N THR A 191 -40.97 21.41 29.79
CA THR A 191 -41.98 21.10 30.81
C THR A 191 -41.86 22.01 32.03
N GLU A 192 -40.65 22.26 32.54
CA GLU A 192 -40.41 23.12 33.72
C GLU A 192 -40.77 24.59 33.49
N SER A 193 -40.70 25.07 32.24
CA SER A 193 -40.96 26.47 31.91
C SER A 193 -42.43 26.78 31.55
N GLY A 194 -43.35 25.81 31.64
CA GLY A 194 -44.76 26.02 31.25
C GLY A 194 -45.00 26.24 29.75
N ARG A 195 -43.93 26.37 28.94
CA ARG A 195 -43.96 26.62 27.49
C ARG A 195 -44.46 25.44 26.66
N HIS A 196 -44.54 24.25 27.24
CA HIS A 196 -45.12 23.07 26.58
C HIS A 196 -46.58 23.31 26.17
N THR A 197 -47.36 24.02 26.97
CA THR A 197 -48.74 24.37 26.63
C THR A 197 -48.81 25.31 25.43
N GLU A 198 -47.89 26.29 25.33
CA GLU A 198 -47.85 27.24 24.21
C GLU A 198 -47.39 26.56 22.91
N LEU A 199 -46.40 25.67 22.98
CA LEU A 199 -45.94 24.89 21.83
C LEU A 199 -47.00 23.88 21.36
N VAL A 200 -47.68 23.21 22.29
CA VAL A 200 -48.78 22.29 21.97
C VAL A 200 -49.95 23.05 21.37
N ASN A 201 -50.34 24.21 21.93
CA ASN A 201 -51.39 25.04 21.36
C ASN A 201 -51.03 25.57 19.97
N THR A 202 -49.76 25.93 19.74
CA THR A 202 -49.29 26.36 18.40
C THR A 202 -49.30 25.20 17.41
N ALA A 203 -48.89 24.00 17.84
CA ALA A 203 -48.95 22.79 17.02
C ALA A 203 -50.39 22.39 16.69
N ILE A 204 -51.31 22.51 17.67
CA ILE A 204 -52.74 22.26 17.50
C ILE A 204 -53.35 23.29 16.55
N ALA A 205 -53.04 24.58 16.72
CA ALA A 205 -53.52 25.63 15.82
C ALA A 205 -52.97 25.47 14.39
N GLY A 206 -51.70 25.06 14.26
CA GLY A 206 -51.10 24.73 12.97
C GLY A 206 -51.73 23.50 12.32
N LEU A 207 -52.09 22.49 13.12
CA LEU A 207 -52.81 21.31 12.65
C LEU A 207 -54.23 21.66 12.17
N ASP A 208 -54.94 22.51 12.91
CA ASP A 208 -56.25 23.01 12.50
C ASP A 208 -56.17 23.79 11.18
N THR A 209 -55.16 24.65 11.05
CA THR A 209 -54.88 25.41 9.81
C THR A 209 -54.57 24.48 8.65
N TYR A 210 -53.72 23.46 8.87
CA TYR A 210 -53.36 22.48 7.84
C TYR A 210 -54.57 21.65 7.38
N LEU A 211 -55.42 21.23 8.33
CA LEU A 211 -56.66 20.51 8.05
C LEU A 211 -57.65 21.37 7.25
N ASP A 212 -57.64 22.69 7.44
CA ASP A 212 -58.47 23.61 6.66
C ASP A 212 -57.92 23.84 5.24
N GLU A 213 -56.62 24.14 5.14
CA GLU A 213 -55.96 24.42 3.86
C GLU A 213 -55.97 23.22 2.92
N HIS A 214 -55.81 22.00 3.46
CA HIS A 214 -55.73 20.78 2.66
C HIS A 214 -57.03 19.97 2.68
N ARG A 215 -58.14 20.58 3.10
CA ARG A 215 -59.46 19.92 3.21
C ARG A 215 -59.87 19.19 1.93
N PHE A 216 -59.69 19.83 0.78
CA PHE A 216 -60.03 19.24 -0.52
C PHE A 216 -59.15 18.02 -0.88
N GLU A 217 -57.85 18.08 -0.58
CA GLU A 217 -56.93 16.96 -0.84
C GLU A 217 -57.20 15.78 0.11
N LEU A 218 -57.48 16.09 1.38
CA LEU A 218 -57.84 15.09 2.39
C LEU A 218 -59.17 14.42 2.07
N GLN A 219 -60.15 15.18 1.59
CA GLN A 219 -61.44 14.65 1.13
C GLN A 219 -61.26 13.77 -0.13
N ALA A 220 -60.46 14.21 -1.09
CA ALA A 220 -60.16 13.41 -2.28
C ALA A 220 -59.47 12.08 -1.93
N ARG A 221 -58.46 12.12 -1.03
CA ARG A 221 -57.79 10.91 -0.53
C ARG A 221 -58.72 10.01 0.30
N PHE A 222 -59.63 10.60 1.07
CA PHE A 222 -60.64 9.86 1.81
C PHE A 222 -61.57 9.11 0.85
N GLY A 223 -61.96 9.72 -0.26
CA GLY A 223 -62.77 9.08 -1.29
C GLY A 223 -62.04 7.99 -2.07
N GLU A 224 -60.75 8.17 -2.35
CA GLU A 224 -59.92 7.12 -2.95
C GLU A 224 -59.81 5.87 -2.06
N GLN A 225 -59.87 6.04 -0.73
CA GLN A 225 -59.82 4.95 0.24
C GLN A 225 -61.20 4.48 0.71
N SER A 226 -62.27 5.15 0.28
CA SER A 226 -63.63 4.84 0.71
C SER A 226 -64.16 3.60 0.00
N PRO A 227 -64.91 2.72 0.70
CA PRO A 227 -65.48 1.54 0.10
C PRO A 227 -66.45 1.87 -1.05
N TRP A 228 -66.38 1.09 -2.13
CA TRP A 228 -67.19 1.27 -3.35
C TRP A 228 -68.73 1.29 -3.16
N TRP A 229 -69.23 0.88 -1.99
CA TRP A 229 -70.65 0.85 -1.66
C TRP A 229 -71.15 2.12 -0.94
N LEU A 230 -70.26 3.04 -0.57
CA LEU A 230 -70.59 4.25 0.16
C LEU A 230 -71.04 5.36 -0.82
N PRO A 231 -72.27 5.88 -0.74
CA PRO A 231 -72.71 6.97 -1.60
C PRO A 231 -71.96 8.27 -1.29
N GLY A 232 -71.51 9.02 -2.29
CA GLY A 232 -70.68 10.23 -2.10
C GLY A 232 -71.28 11.27 -1.15
N ALA A 233 -72.60 11.46 -1.16
CA ALA A 233 -73.27 12.38 -0.23
C ALA A 233 -73.19 11.95 1.26
N VAL A 234 -72.99 10.66 1.52
CA VAL A 234 -72.79 10.12 2.88
C VAL A 234 -71.32 10.17 3.25
N GLU A 235 -70.42 9.90 2.31
CA GLU A 235 -68.97 10.03 2.45
C GLU A 235 -68.56 11.45 2.86
N ASP A 236 -69.00 12.45 2.10
CA ASP A 236 -68.74 13.86 2.38
C ASP A 236 -69.21 14.24 3.78
N ARG A 237 -70.40 13.75 4.16
CA ARG A 237 -71.00 14.03 5.47
C ARG A 237 -70.27 13.34 6.62
N ILE A 238 -69.68 12.17 6.39
CA ILE A 238 -68.86 11.45 7.37
C ILE A 238 -67.52 12.17 7.53
N PHE A 239 -66.89 12.56 6.42
CA PHE A 239 -65.65 13.32 6.42
C PHE A 239 -65.84 14.66 7.15
N ASP A 240 -66.90 15.42 6.83
CA ASP A 240 -67.23 16.67 7.51
C ASP A 240 -67.42 16.46 9.01
N ARG A 241 -68.18 15.43 9.42
CA ARG A 241 -68.34 15.12 10.85
C ARG A 241 -67.05 14.69 11.54
N LEU A 242 -66.13 14.02 10.85
CA LEU A 242 -64.84 13.61 11.41
C LEU A 242 -63.92 14.80 11.60
N VAL A 243 -63.85 15.70 10.62
CA VAL A 243 -63.05 16.93 10.70
C VAL A 243 -63.64 17.88 11.74
N ASP A 244 -64.95 18.07 11.75
CA ASP A 244 -65.63 18.92 12.74
C ASP A 244 -65.56 18.32 14.16
N GLY A 245 -65.64 16.99 14.27
CA GLY A 245 -65.46 16.27 15.52
C GLY A 245 -64.03 16.36 16.05
N ALA A 246 -63.02 16.30 15.17
CA ALA A 246 -61.63 16.52 15.54
C ALA A 246 -61.40 17.97 16.03
N ARG A 247 -62.00 18.95 15.36
CA ARG A 247 -61.97 20.37 15.78
C ARG A 247 -62.65 20.64 17.11
N ALA A 248 -63.70 19.89 17.45
CA ALA A 248 -64.39 20.05 18.73
C ALA A 248 -63.59 19.54 19.94
N VAL A 249 -62.53 18.75 19.70
CA VAL A 249 -61.67 18.16 20.74
C VAL A 249 -60.32 18.89 20.87
N LEU A 250 -59.92 19.64 19.83
CA LEU A 250 -58.75 20.52 19.82
C LEU A 250 -59.04 21.85 20.53
#